data_AF-A0A524IF65-F1
#
_entry.id   AF-A0A524IF65-F1
#
_cell.length_a   1.000
_cell.length_b   1.000
_cell.length_c   1.000
_cell.angle_alpha   90.00
_cell.angle_beta   90.00
_cell.angle_gamma   90.00
#
_symmetry.space_group_name_H-M   'P 1'
#
loop_
_entity.id
_entity.type
_entity.pdbx_description
1 polymer ?
#
loop_
_entity_poly.entity_id
_entity_poly.type
_entity_poly.pdbx_seq_one_letter_code
_entity_poly.pdbx_strand_id
1 'polypeptide(L)'
;MPGHSLLHLHHADAQRHVHACTVPDRPPVADSVRSRRACEIGRGAGGRVVPLLPSAEPRDLQLEERRGVRGYPLARDPAPCRRVSCLLRGGGASPGVPSLLSERFQVILSAPAILAPAAVFLLSLLLALYLTPIFRDAARRFGIVDAPDGKLKTQKNPVPYLGGVAVFAAVLFPVSLFLQFSDKVSGLLLACSIIVLLGLIDAIGWLSAPVKLLVQVTAVFLMMKSGIRIRIEAFPPLLCVALTFLWMIVMTNGFNLIDVMDGLAAGVATVSALALAVVFVLQGNRMGLILCLSLVGALLGFLRFNRPPAQIYLGDTGSLLIGFLLGGLAIEGDYTARNPYGWLTALAIFSVPLFEIAFVSWLR
;
A
#
# COMPACT_ATOMS: atom_id res chain seq x y z
N MET A 1 -7.86 62.98 -54.53
CA MET A 1 -9.29 63.20 -54.87
C MET A 1 -9.68 62.22 -55.95
N PRO A 2 -10.96 61.79 -56.04
CA PRO A 2 -11.87 61.39 -54.96
C PRO A 2 -12.17 59.87 -55.07
N GLY A 3 -12.62 59.15 -54.05
CA GLY A 3 -13.96 59.21 -53.44
C GLY A 3 -14.79 57.99 -53.92
N HIS A 4 -15.84 57.51 -53.28
CA HIS A 4 -16.62 57.95 -52.10
C HIS A 4 -17.27 56.67 -51.50
N SER A 5 -17.16 56.41 -50.18
CA SER A 5 -18.09 56.79 -49.08
C SER A 5 -18.95 55.60 -48.61
N LEU A 6 -19.00 55.29 -47.29
CA LEU A 6 -20.03 55.68 -46.26
C LEU A 6 -21.44 55.09 -46.58
N LEU A 7 -22.43 54.84 -45.70
CA LEU A 7 -22.84 55.15 -44.29
C LEU A 7 -23.61 53.89 -43.77
N HIS A 8 -23.96 53.60 -42.50
CA HIS A 8 -23.59 54.03 -41.13
C HIS A 8 -24.34 53.14 -40.10
N LEU A 9 -23.98 53.22 -38.80
CA LEU A 9 -24.81 53.10 -37.55
C LEU A 9 -25.82 51.94 -37.39
N HIS A 10 -25.91 51.24 -36.24
CA HIS A 10 -26.26 51.66 -34.85
C HIS A 10 -26.02 50.42 -33.94
N HIS A 11 -25.96 50.39 -32.60
CA HIS A 11 -25.73 51.27 -31.44
C HIS A 11 -25.99 50.37 -30.19
N ALA A 12 -25.81 50.90 -28.96
CA ALA A 12 -26.09 50.30 -27.64
C ALA A 12 -25.05 49.27 -27.12
N ASP A 13 -24.26 49.53 -26.08
CA ASP A 13 -24.51 49.96 -24.68
C ASP A 13 -24.90 48.83 -23.72
N ALA A 14 -24.02 48.54 -22.74
CA ALA A 14 -24.38 48.17 -21.36
C ALA A 14 -23.15 48.13 -20.41
N GLN A 15 -22.96 49.23 -19.68
CA GLN A 15 -22.61 49.29 -18.24
C GLN A 15 -21.47 48.41 -17.66
N ARG A 16 -20.40 49.10 -17.25
CA ARG A 16 -19.50 48.66 -16.17
C ARG A 16 -20.15 48.92 -14.81
N HIS A 17 -20.19 47.94 -13.92
CA HIS A 17 -20.46 48.17 -12.50
C HIS A 17 -19.25 47.81 -11.63
N VAL A 18 -18.77 48.79 -10.88
CA VAL A 18 -17.80 48.64 -9.79
C VAL A 18 -18.59 48.47 -8.51
N HIS A 19 -18.30 47.42 -7.73
CA HIS A 19 -18.77 47.30 -6.36
C HIS A 19 -17.61 46.90 -5.43
N ALA A 20 -17.37 47.77 -4.44
CA ALA A 20 -16.56 47.47 -3.26
C ALA A 20 -17.49 47.20 -2.08
N CYS A 21 -17.20 46.15 -1.31
CA CYS A 21 -17.70 45.88 0.05
C CYS A 21 -16.53 45.18 0.80
N THR A 22 -15.82 45.82 1.73
CA THR A 22 -16.16 46.10 3.14
C THR A 22 -16.32 44.86 4.02
N VAL A 23 -15.42 44.76 5.01
CA VAL A 23 -15.42 43.82 6.15
C VAL A 23 -16.53 44.18 7.14
N PRO A 24 -17.09 43.20 7.87
CA PRO A 24 -17.65 43.42 9.22
C PRO A 24 -17.04 42.51 10.31
N ASP A 25 -17.26 42.90 11.57
CA ASP A 25 -16.50 42.49 12.76
C ASP A 25 -16.95 41.20 13.50
N ARG A 26 -16.09 40.78 14.45
CA ARG A 26 -16.41 39.99 15.68
C ARG A 26 -17.43 40.75 16.56
N PRO A 27 -18.20 40.16 17.54
CA PRO A 27 -17.71 39.30 18.66
C PRO A 27 -18.80 38.34 19.24
N PRO A 28 -18.88 37.93 20.53
CA PRO A 28 -17.87 37.70 21.60
C PRO A 28 -17.91 36.27 22.25
N VAL A 29 -16.97 36.10 23.19
CA VAL A 29 -16.71 35.03 24.19
C VAL A 29 -17.85 34.74 25.20
N ALA A 30 -17.92 33.50 25.73
CA ALA A 30 -18.28 33.07 27.12
C ALA A 30 -18.93 31.65 27.15
N ASP A 31 -18.75 30.76 28.14
CA ASP A 31 -17.76 30.61 29.22
C ASP A 31 -17.77 29.15 29.78
N SER A 32 -16.85 28.85 30.72
CA SER A 32 -16.76 27.78 31.77
C SER A 32 -17.95 26.79 32.02
N VAL A 33 -17.85 25.57 32.61
CA VAL A 33 -17.12 25.01 33.79
C VAL A 33 -17.14 23.46 33.67
N ARG A 34 -16.02 22.71 33.66
CA ARG A 34 -15.32 22.00 34.77
C ARG A 34 -16.12 21.00 35.67
N SER A 35 -15.56 19.78 35.82
CA SER A 35 -15.72 18.87 36.99
C SER A 35 -17.08 18.12 37.13
N ARG A 36 -17.25 17.02 37.88
CA ARG A 36 -16.37 15.99 38.51
C ARG A 36 -17.29 14.88 39.06
N ARG A 37 -16.89 13.60 39.01
CA ARG A 37 -17.41 12.48 39.86
C ARG A 37 -18.93 12.18 39.65
N ALA A 38 -19.53 11.07 40.12
CA ALA A 38 -19.02 9.79 40.61
C ALA A 38 -20.06 8.67 40.32
N CYS A 39 -19.55 7.44 40.25
CA CYS A 39 -20.09 6.22 40.88
C CYS A 39 -21.49 6.29 41.51
N GLU A 40 -22.41 5.45 41.01
CA GLU A 40 -23.54 4.97 41.82
C GLU A 40 -23.82 3.49 41.54
N ILE A 41 -24.17 2.75 42.60
CA ILE A 41 -24.36 1.30 42.61
C ILE A 41 -25.86 1.01 42.76
N GLY A 42 -26.47 0.42 41.73
CA GLY A 42 -27.88 0.00 41.76
C GLY A 42 -28.04 -1.51 41.86
N ARG A 43 -28.51 -2.02 43.00
CA ARG A 43 -28.93 -3.43 43.14
C ARG A 43 -30.29 -3.65 42.46
N GLY A 44 -30.43 -4.74 41.71
CA GLY A 44 -31.71 -5.23 41.19
C GLY A 44 -31.81 -6.74 41.35
N ALA A 45 -32.66 -7.21 42.26
CA ALA A 45 -32.95 -8.63 42.44
C ALA A 45 -34.16 -9.04 41.58
N GLY A 46 -34.13 -10.26 41.03
CA GLY A 46 -35.22 -10.79 40.20
C GLY A 46 -34.95 -12.24 39.80
N GLY A 47 -35.29 -13.19 40.67
CA GLY A 47 -35.09 -14.61 40.39
C GLY A 47 -36.21 -15.23 39.55
N ARG A 48 -35.89 -16.30 38.82
CA ARG A 48 -36.81 -17.39 38.46
C ARG A 48 -36.08 -18.73 38.49
N VAL A 49 -36.87 -19.79 38.59
CA VAL A 49 -36.52 -21.07 39.23
C VAL A 49 -36.72 -22.21 38.22
N VAL A 50 -35.65 -23.00 37.95
CA VAL A 50 -35.63 -24.49 37.78
C VAL A 50 -36.39 -25.04 36.53
N PRO A 51 -35.97 -26.13 35.84
CA PRO A 51 -35.43 -27.37 36.38
C PRO A 51 -34.14 -27.97 35.79
N LEU A 52 -33.64 -28.95 36.55
CA LEU A 52 -32.57 -29.89 36.27
C LEU A 52 -33.15 -31.30 36.06
N LEU A 53 -32.39 -32.18 35.41
CA LEU A 53 -32.53 -33.66 35.37
C LEU A 53 -33.66 -34.22 34.47
N PRO A 54 -33.53 -35.47 33.92
CA PRO A 54 -32.83 -36.61 34.52
C PRO A 54 -31.85 -37.45 33.66
N SER A 55 -30.94 -38.07 34.40
CA SER A 55 -30.53 -39.49 34.41
C SER A 55 -30.63 -40.34 33.13
N ALA A 56 -29.50 -41.00 32.80
CA ALA A 56 -29.48 -42.28 32.10
C ALA A 56 -28.51 -43.25 32.80
N GLU A 57 -29.03 -44.40 33.24
CA GLU A 57 -28.36 -45.58 33.80
C GLU A 57 -28.64 -46.79 32.87
N PRO A 58 -28.11 -48.00 33.11
CA PRO A 58 -26.72 -48.43 33.04
C PRO A 58 -26.62 -49.60 32.01
N ARG A 59 -25.81 -50.65 32.28
CA ARG A 59 -25.55 -51.93 31.57
C ARG A 59 -24.17 -52.01 30.91
N ASP A 60 -23.46 -53.13 30.91
CA ASP A 60 -23.52 -54.41 31.64
C ASP A 60 -22.10 -55.02 31.54
N LEU A 61 -21.60 -55.73 32.57
CA LEU A 61 -20.80 -56.97 32.40
C LEU A 61 -20.45 -57.62 33.74
N GLN A 62 -20.34 -58.95 33.70
CA GLN A 62 -20.50 -59.88 34.82
C GLN A 62 -19.17 -60.40 35.40
N LEU A 63 -19.26 -60.90 36.65
CA LEU A 63 -18.62 -62.13 37.20
C LEU A 63 -17.10 -62.33 36.97
N GLU A 64 -16.30 -62.18 38.04
CA GLU A 64 -15.81 -63.29 38.90
C GLU A 64 -14.74 -64.20 38.26
N GLU A 65 -13.49 -64.07 38.72
CA GLU A 65 -12.76 -65.22 39.29
C GLU A 65 -11.62 -64.80 40.24
N ARG A 66 -11.14 -65.73 41.07
CA ARG A 66 -10.24 -65.48 42.21
C ARG A 66 -8.85 -66.11 42.04
N ARG A 67 -7.86 -65.52 42.75
CA ARG A 67 -6.57 -66.08 43.23
C ARG A 67 -5.44 -66.27 42.20
N GLY A 68 -4.38 -65.47 42.34
CA GLY A 68 -3.09 -65.70 41.67
C GLY A 68 -1.93 -64.79 42.11
N VAL A 69 -1.25 -65.14 43.20
CA VAL A 69 0.17 -64.81 43.54
C VAL A 69 0.62 -63.33 43.75
N ARG A 70 1.03 -63.10 45.02
CA ARG A 70 1.96 -62.11 45.62
C ARG A 70 2.79 -61.16 44.71
N GLY A 71 2.84 -59.88 45.11
CA GLY A 71 3.99 -58.99 44.84
C GLY A 71 3.83 -57.53 45.29
N TYR A 72 4.83 -57.02 46.04
CA TYR A 72 5.13 -55.60 46.36
C TYR A 72 4.35 -54.87 47.49
N PRO A 73 5.01 -53.94 48.23
CA PRO A 73 4.56 -53.54 49.57
C PRO A 73 3.77 -52.22 49.65
N LEU A 74 2.78 -52.24 50.55
CA LEU A 74 2.27 -51.15 51.41
C LEU A 74 2.60 -49.70 51.00
N ALA A 75 1.63 -49.04 50.35
CA ALA A 75 1.52 -47.60 50.36
C ALA A 75 1.15 -47.08 51.77
N ARG A 76 1.78 -45.98 52.20
CA ARG A 76 1.33 -45.14 53.33
C ARG A 76 0.78 -43.83 52.79
N ASP A 77 -0.37 -43.42 53.30
CA ASP A 77 -0.98 -42.10 53.17
C ASP A 77 -2.02 -41.96 54.30
N PRO A 78 -2.58 -40.78 54.64
CA PRO A 78 -2.11 -39.41 54.41
C PRO A 78 -2.10 -38.54 55.70
N ALA A 79 -1.30 -37.47 55.75
CA ALA A 79 -1.55 -36.26 56.59
C ALA A 79 -0.45 -35.17 56.39
N PRO A 80 -0.76 -33.87 56.57
CA PRO A 80 -1.80 -33.13 55.87
C PRO A 80 -1.21 -31.89 55.15
N CYS A 81 -1.75 -31.54 53.98
CA CYS A 81 -1.33 -30.35 53.23
C CYS A 81 -1.64 -29.03 53.97
N ARG A 82 -0.67 -28.49 54.72
CA ARG A 82 -0.66 -27.07 55.09
C ARG A 82 -0.27 -26.24 53.87
N ARG A 83 -1.20 -25.36 53.46
CA ARG A 83 -0.97 -24.34 52.42
C ARG A 83 0.11 -23.33 52.82
N VAL A 84 0.50 -22.54 51.82
CA VAL A 84 1.21 -21.25 51.91
C VAL A 84 2.73 -21.33 52.10
N SER A 85 3.46 -21.65 51.02
CA SER A 85 4.70 -20.94 50.58
C SER A 85 5.27 -21.50 49.27
N CYS A 86 4.51 -21.44 48.16
CA CYS A 86 5.03 -21.75 46.82
C CYS A 86 4.27 -20.98 45.72
N LEU A 87 4.26 -19.65 45.82
CA LEU A 87 3.68 -18.75 44.83
C LEU A 87 4.68 -17.69 44.31
N LEU A 88 5.97 -17.87 44.59
CA LEU A 88 7.06 -16.93 44.25
C LEU A 88 8.34 -17.63 43.75
N ARG A 89 8.22 -18.70 42.96
CA ARG A 89 9.33 -19.27 42.17
C ARG A 89 8.84 -19.99 40.91
N GLY A 90 8.10 -19.25 40.10
CA GLY A 90 7.63 -19.66 38.77
C GLY A 90 7.88 -18.55 37.77
N GLY A 91 9.13 -18.09 37.68
CA GLY A 91 9.58 -17.06 36.73
C GLY A 91 9.63 -17.58 35.30
N GLY A 92 8.49 -18.04 34.78
CA GLY A 92 8.30 -18.28 33.36
C GLY A 92 8.32 -16.94 32.65
N ALA A 93 9.51 -16.52 32.20
CA ALA A 93 9.65 -15.36 31.35
C ALA A 93 8.89 -15.62 30.05
N SER A 94 7.69 -15.04 29.93
CA SER A 94 7.00 -14.91 28.65
C SER A 94 8.01 -14.28 27.68
N PRO A 95 8.29 -14.87 26.50
CA PRO A 95 9.33 -14.39 25.61
C PRO A 95 8.98 -12.94 25.23
N GLY A 96 9.74 -12.00 25.80
CA GLY A 96 9.41 -10.60 25.71
C GLY A 96 9.36 -10.16 24.24
N VAL A 97 8.32 -9.41 23.87
CA VAL A 97 8.16 -8.84 22.53
C VAL A 97 9.46 -8.20 21.96
N PRO A 98 10.38 -7.60 22.77
CA PRO A 98 11.68 -7.15 22.26
C PRO A 98 12.58 -8.24 21.67
N SER A 99 12.57 -9.49 22.17
CA SER A 99 13.53 -10.53 21.77
C SER A 99 13.31 -10.99 20.33
N LEU A 100 12.08 -11.37 19.96
CA LEU A 100 11.74 -11.82 18.60
C LEU A 100 11.86 -10.71 17.54
N LEU A 101 11.62 -9.46 17.93
CA LEU A 101 11.94 -8.31 17.07
C LEU A 101 13.45 -8.18 16.89
N SER A 102 14.24 -8.28 17.97
CA SER A 102 15.70 -8.18 17.88
C SER A 102 16.33 -9.27 17.02
N GLU A 103 15.88 -10.53 17.11
CA GLU A 103 16.45 -11.63 16.31
C GLU A 103 16.18 -11.48 14.82
N ARG A 104 14.92 -11.24 14.39
CA ARG A 104 14.62 -11.06 12.96
C ARG A 104 15.30 -9.82 12.38
N PHE A 105 15.39 -8.75 13.16
CA PHE A 105 16.09 -7.53 12.77
C PHE A 105 17.59 -7.77 12.63
N GLN A 106 18.23 -8.49 13.56
CA GLN A 106 19.65 -8.86 13.46
C GLN A 106 19.95 -9.85 12.32
N VAL A 107 19.04 -10.76 11.98
CA VAL A 107 19.23 -11.66 10.82
C VAL A 107 19.27 -10.86 9.50
N ILE A 108 18.38 -9.89 9.30
CA ILE A 108 18.40 -9.01 8.10
C ILE A 108 19.52 -7.96 8.15
N LEU A 109 19.85 -7.42 9.32
CA LEU A 109 20.98 -6.50 9.48
C LEU A 109 22.35 -7.19 9.64
N SER A 110 22.42 -8.52 9.50
CA SER A 110 23.71 -9.19 9.35
C SER A 110 24.39 -8.69 8.08
N ALA A 111 25.71 -8.43 8.15
CA ALA A 111 26.47 -7.85 7.04
C ALA A 111 26.20 -8.52 5.66
N PRO A 112 26.19 -9.87 5.52
CA PRO A 112 25.88 -10.50 4.22
C PRO A 112 24.40 -10.39 3.80
N ALA A 113 23.48 -10.17 4.72
CA ALA A 113 22.05 -10.04 4.41
C ALA A 113 21.71 -8.68 3.79
N ILE A 114 22.33 -7.58 4.28
CA ILE A 114 22.14 -6.20 3.75
C ILE A 114 22.78 -6.01 2.36
N LEU A 115 23.90 -6.68 2.07
CA LEU A 115 24.68 -6.44 0.85
C LEU A 115 23.87 -6.52 -0.44
N ALA A 116 23.01 -7.55 -0.61
CA ALA A 116 22.20 -7.68 -1.82
C ALA A 116 21.12 -6.58 -1.96
N PRO A 117 20.27 -6.28 -0.95
CA PRO A 117 19.37 -5.12 -0.99
C PRO A 117 20.08 -3.77 -1.26
N ALA A 118 21.25 -3.55 -0.65
CA ALA A 118 22.04 -2.33 -0.88
C ALA A 118 22.64 -2.28 -2.30
N ALA A 119 23.18 -3.39 -2.80
CA ALA A 119 23.70 -3.49 -4.16
C ALA A 119 22.60 -3.28 -5.21
N VAL A 120 21.40 -3.83 -4.99
CA VAL A 120 20.23 -3.61 -5.85
C VAL A 120 19.82 -2.14 -5.84
N PHE A 121 19.69 -1.51 -4.66
CA PHE A 121 19.41 -0.07 -4.55
C PHE A 121 20.41 0.78 -5.35
N LEU A 122 21.71 0.55 -5.15
CA LEU A 122 22.77 1.30 -5.82
C LEU A 122 22.79 1.05 -7.33
N LEU A 123 22.61 -0.20 -7.77
CA LEU A 123 22.58 -0.53 -9.19
C LEU A 123 21.35 0.04 -9.88
N SER A 124 20.17 -0.01 -9.27
CA SER A 124 18.95 0.64 -9.77
C SER A 124 19.09 2.17 -9.84
N LEU A 125 19.74 2.79 -8.84
CA LEU A 125 20.04 4.22 -8.84
C LEU A 125 20.98 4.61 -9.99
N LEU A 126 22.09 3.89 -10.15
CA LEU A 126 23.07 4.15 -11.22
C LEU A 126 22.48 3.87 -12.60
N LEU A 127 21.71 2.80 -12.77
CA LEU A 127 21.01 2.51 -14.02
C LEU A 127 19.94 3.54 -14.35
N ALA A 128 19.15 4.02 -13.39
CA ALA A 128 18.20 5.10 -13.66
C ALA A 128 18.93 6.41 -14.02
N LEU A 129 20.04 6.73 -13.36
CA LEU A 129 20.87 7.90 -13.70
C LEU A 129 21.45 7.82 -15.13
N TYR A 130 21.76 6.62 -15.61
CA TYR A 130 22.29 6.36 -16.95
C TYR A 130 21.21 6.25 -18.03
N LEU A 131 20.14 5.48 -17.78
CA LEU A 131 19.08 5.19 -18.73
C LEU A 131 18.13 6.36 -18.94
N THR A 132 17.82 7.14 -17.90
CA THR A 132 16.88 8.28 -18.01
C THR A 132 17.28 9.30 -19.10
N PRO A 133 18.54 9.79 -19.19
CA PRO A 133 18.93 10.68 -20.28
C PRO A 133 18.93 9.98 -21.66
N ILE A 134 19.24 8.68 -21.74
CA ILE A 134 19.15 7.91 -22.99
C ILE A 134 17.70 7.84 -23.49
N PHE A 135 16.76 7.48 -22.62
CA PHE A 135 15.33 7.44 -22.96
C PHE A 135 14.76 8.84 -23.25
N ARG A 136 15.22 9.89 -22.55
CA ARG A 136 14.89 11.29 -22.86
C ARG A 136 15.29 11.65 -24.30
N ASP A 137 16.53 11.34 -24.68
CA ASP A 137 17.06 11.74 -25.98
C ASP A 137 16.57 10.83 -27.11
N ALA A 138 16.23 9.57 -26.83
CA ALA A 138 15.47 8.71 -27.73
C ALA A 138 14.05 9.24 -27.97
N ALA A 139 13.31 9.57 -26.91
CA ALA A 139 11.96 10.14 -27.00
C ALA A 139 11.94 11.44 -27.83
N ARG A 140 12.96 12.30 -27.69
CA ARG A 140 13.14 13.49 -28.56
C ARG A 140 13.34 13.12 -30.03
N ARG A 141 14.15 12.11 -30.33
CA ARG A 141 14.42 11.65 -31.71
C ARG A 141 13.19 11.02 -32.38
N PHE A 142 12.36 10.32 -31.61
CA PHE A 142 11.13 9.70 -32.09
C PHE A 142 9.89 10.60 -32.01
N GLY A 143 10.02 11.85 -31.53
CA GLY A 143 8.89 12.77 -31.39
C GLY A 143 7.89 12.42 -30.27
N ILE A 144 8.27 11.53 -29.34
CA ILE A 144 7.43 11.12 -28.20
C ILE A 144 7.58 12.18 -27.09
N VAL A 145 6.92 13.31 -27.27
CA VAL A 145 7.05 14.51 -26.42
C VAL A 145 5.70 15.10 -26.06
N ASP A 146 5.61 15.67 -24.86
CA ASP A 146 4.46 16.46 -24.43
C ASP A 146 4.54 17.88 -25.00
N ALA A 147 3.86 18.11 -26.12
CA ALA A 147 3.74 19.45 -26.69
C ALA A 147 2.79 20.31 -25.83
N PRO A 148 3.16 21.58 -25.53
CA PRO A 148 2.26 22.48 -24.81
C PRO A 148 1.02 22.83 -25.63
N ASP A 149 -0.14 22.77 -25.00
CA ASP A 149 -1.46 23.00 -25.61
C ASP A 149 -2.02 24.41 -25.32
N GLY A 150 -1.34 25.20 -24.48
CA GLY A 150 -1.75 26.54 -24.09
C GLY A 150 -2.98 26.61 -23.19
N LYS A 151 -3.50 25.47 -22.70
CA LYS A 151 -4.69 25.38 -21.83
C LYS A 151 -4.35 24.72 -20.50
N LEU A 152 -3.95 23.45 -20.54
CA LEU A 152 -3.58 22.64 -19.38
C LEU A 152 -2.06 22.51 -19.28
N LYS A 153 -1.39 22.43 -20.43
CA LYS A 153 0.05 22.22 -20.57
C LYS A 153 0.75 23.56 -20.78
N THR A 154 1.24 24.10 -19.65
CA THR A 154 1.82 25.46 -19.55
C THR A 154 3.34 25.50 -19.71
N GLN A 155 3.99 24.36 -19.97
CA GLN A 155 5.43 24.28 -20.21
C GLN A 155 5.86 25.07 -21.46
N LYS A 156 7.04 25.69 -21.42
CA LYS A 156 7.54 26.51 -22.54
C LYS A 156 8.08 25.69 -23.72
N ASN A 157 8.56 24.48 -23.48
CA ASN A 157 9.20 23.61 -24.46
C ASN A 157 8.59 22.21 -24.36
N PRO A 158 8.53 21.42 -25.46
CA PRO A 158 8.07 20.04 -25.38
C PRO A 158 8.95 19.18 -24.46
N VAL A 159 8.33 18.43 -23.55
CA VAL A 159 9.04 17.58 -22.57
C VAL A 159 8.91 16.11 -22.95
N PRO A 160 9.97 15.30 -23.02
CA PRO A 160 9.89 13.92 -23.53
C PRO A 160 9.13 12.95 -22.60
N TYR A 161 8.38 12.01 -23.19
CA TYR A 161 7.56 11.00 -22.49
C TYR A 161 8.12 9.58 -22.69
N LEU A 162 9.12 9.17 -21.91
CA LEU A 162 9.53 7.76 -21.77
C LEU A 162 10.10 7.42 -20.36
N GLY A 163 9.84 8.26 -19.35
CA GLY A 163 10.43 8.11 -18.01
C GLY A 163 10.11 6.78 -17.34
N GLY A 164 8.86 6.32 -17.47
CA GLY A 164 8.44 5.01 -16.97
C GLY A 164 9.24 3.82 -17.50
N VAL A 165 9.71 3.87 -18.76
CA VAL A 165 10.52 2.79 -19.34
C VAL A 165 11.92 2.73 -18.71
N ALA A 166 12.52 3.90 -18.48
CA ALA A 166 13.80 4.01 -17.79
C ALA A 166 13.71 3.50 -16.34
N VAL A 167 12.64 3.87 -15.62
CA VAL A 167 12.35 3.36 -14.27
C VAL A 167 12.14 1.84 -14.30
N PHE A 168 11.33 1.31 -15.22
CA PHE A 168 11.07 -0.12 -15.30
C PHE A 168 12.35 -0.94 -15.55
N ALA A 169 13.17 -0.51 -16.52
CA ALA A 169 14.44 -1.17 -16.83
C ALA A 169 15.41 -1.12 -15.63
N ALA A 170 15.50 0.02 -14.94
CA ALA A 170 16.31 0.20 -13.74
C ALA A 170 15.80 -0.60 -12.53
N VAL A 171 14.51 -0.96 -12.48
CA VAL A 171 13.97 -1.90 -11.48
C VAL A 171 14.23 -3.35 -11.88
N LEU A 172 13.90 -3.71 -13.12
CA LEU A 172 13.88 -5.09 -13.61
C LEU A 172 15.27 -5.69 -13.71
N PHE A 173 16.26 -4.96 -14.22
CA PHE A 173 17.60 -5.52 -14.46
C PHE A 173 18.32 -5.91 -13.15
N PRO A 174 18.42 -5.05 -12.10
CA PRO A 174 19.02 -5.45 -10.83
C PRO A 174 18.24 -6.55 -10.11
N VAL A 175 16.91 -6.51 -10.18
CA VAL A 175 16.06 -7.59 -9.64
C VAL A 175 16.37 -8.92 -10.32
N SER A 176 16.52 -8.93 -11.64
CA SER A 176 16.84 -10.15 -12.41
C SER A 176 18.21 -10.75 -12.10
N LEU A 177 19.16 -9.94 -11.63
CA LEU A 177 20.51 -10.39 -11.26
C LEU A 177 20.61 -10.88 -9.81
N PHE A 178 19.85 -10.29 -8.89
CA PHE A 178 20.03 -10.51 -7.44
C PHE A 178 18.89 -11.29 -6.77
N LEU A 179 17.72 -11.42 -7.40
CA LEU A 179 16.61 -12.22 -6.88
C LEU A 179 16.44 -13.52 -7.66
N GLN A 180 16.23 -14.61 -6.92
CA GLN A 180 15.64 -15.81 -7.49
C GLN A 180 14.14 -15.57 -7.74
N PHE A 181 13.69 -15.93 -8.93
CA PHE A 181 12.32 -15.74 -9.40
C PHE A 181 11.38 -16.77 -8.76
N SER A 182 10.82 -16.44 -7.61
CA SER A 182 9.67 -17.16 -7.04
C SER A 182 8.40 -16.84 -7.85
N ASP A 183 7.41 -17.74 -7.83
CA ASP A 183 6.14 -17.56 -8.55
C ASP A 183 5.53 -16.17 -8.31
N LYS A 184 5.52 -15.72 -7.05
CA LYS A 184 5.03 -14.39 -6.65
C LYS A 184 5.75 -13.26 -7.39
N VAL A 185 7.08 -13.26 -7.37
CA VAL A 185 7.90 -12.21 -8.00
C VAL A 185 7.76 -12.26 -9.53
N SER A 186 7.78 -13.45 -10.12
CA SER A 186 7.55 -13.66 -11.55
C SER A 186 6.19 -13.14 -11.99
N GLY A 187 5.11 -13.49 -11.27
CA GLY A 187 3.75 -13.04 -11.57
C GLY A 187 3.57 -11.53 -11.41
N LEU A 188 4.18 -10.92 -10.39
CA LEU A 188 4.17 -9.48 -10.19
C LEU A 188 4.91 -8.75 -11.32
N LEU A 189 6.12 -9.18 -11.68
CA LEU A 189 6.92 -8.57 -12.74
C LEU A 189 6.31 -8.78 -14.14
N LEU A 190 5.69 -9.94 -14.40
CA LEU A 190 4.93 -10.19 -15.62
C LEU A 190 3.73 -9.25 -15.72
N ALA A 191 2.97 -9.09 -14.63
CA ALA A 191 1.85 -8.16 -14.58
C ALA A 191 2.30 -6.70 -14.74
N CYS A 192 3.38 -6.28 -14.08
CA CYS A 192 4.01 -4.98 -14.29
C CYS A 192 4.45 -4.78 -15.75
N SER A 193 4.97 -5.82 -16.42
CA SER A 193 5.35 -5.76 -17.84
C SER A 193 4.14 -5.49 -18.74
N ILE A 194 3.00 -6.11 -18.45
CA ILE A 194 1.72 -5.87 -19.17
C ILE A 194 1.24 -4.43 -18.94
N ILE A 195 1.36 -3.90 -17.72
CA ILE A 195 1.00 -2.51 -17.40
C ILE A 195 1.94 -1.49 -18.06
N VAL A 196 3.24 -1.79 -18.15
CA VAL A 196 4.20 -0.98 -18.90
C VAL A 196 3.85 -0.96 -20.38
N LEU A 197 3.58 -2.12 -20.99
CA LEU A 197 3.14 -2.20 -22.38
C LEU A 197 1.82 -1.43 -22.61
N LEU A 198 0.85 -1.54 -21.70
CA LEU A 198 -0.38 -0.75 -21.73
C LEU A 198 -0.07 0.75 -21.81
N GLY A 199 0.77 1.26 -20.90
CA GLY A 199 1.13 2.67 -20.86
C GLY A 199 2.01 3.15 -22.03
N LEU A 200 2.79 2.26 -22.69
CA LEU A 200 3.49 2.62 -23.93
C LEU A 200 2.51 2.79 -25.10
N ILE A 201 1.56 1.87 -25.26
CA ILE A 201 0.59 1.92 -26.37
C ILE A 201 -0.38 3.10 -26.13
N ASP A 202 -0.73 3.37 -24.88
CA ASP A 202 -1.57 4.49 -24.49
C ASP A 202 -0.93 5.87 -24.76
N ALA A 203 0.40 5.98 -24.62
CA ALA A 203 1.15 7.20 -24.99
C ALA A 203 1.06 7.56 -26.48
N ILE A 204 0.59 6.65 -27.35
CA ILE A 204 0.31 6.88 -28.77
C ILE A 204 -1.14 7.40 -28.98
N GLY A 205 -1.98 7.37 -27.94
CA GLY A 205 -3.34 7.93 -27.95
C GLY A 205 -4.42 6.98 -28.50
N TRP A 206 -4.14 5.68 -28.62
CA TRP A 206 -5.02 4.71 -29.30
C TRP A 206 -6.02 3.98 -28.38
N LEU A 207 -5.98 4.19 -27.06
CA LEU A 207 -6.76 3.39 -26.10
C LEU A 207 -7.90 4.17 -25.42
N SER A 208 -9.11 3.61 -25.51
CA SER A 208 -10.25 4.06 -24.72
C SER A 208 -10.19 3.55 -23.27
N ALA A 209 -10.78 4.28 -22.33
CA ALA A 209 -10.75 3.95 -20.91
C ALA A 209 -11.22 2.50 -20.56
N PRO A 210 -12.26 1.93 -21.20
CA PRO A 210 -12.64 0.53 -20.97
C PRO A 210 -11.55 -0.49 -21.36
N VAL A 211 -10.79 -0.21 -22.43
CA VAL A 211 -9.68 -1.07 -22.87
C VAL A 211 -8.53 -1.02 -21.86
N LYS A 212 -8.19 0.18 -21.35
CA LYS A 212 -7.19 0.33 -20.28
C LYS A 212 -7.59 -0.47 -19.04
N LEU A 213 -8.84 -0.36 -18.61
CA LEU A 213 -9.37 -1.09 -17.46
C LEU A 213 -9.34 -2.61 -17.67
N LEU A 214 -9.70 -3.11 -18.85
CA LEU A 214 -9.66 -4.54 -19.17
C LEU A 214 -8.23 -5.12 -19.10
N VAL A 215 -7.23 -4.38 -19.58
CA VAL A 215 -5.83 -4.78 -19.50
C VAL A 215 -5.33 -4.73 -18.05
N GLN A 216 -5.70 -3.71 -17.27
CA GLN A 216 -5.40 -3.67 -15.83
C GLN A 216 -6.02 -4.86 -15.08
N VAL A 217 -7.29 -5.18 -15.31
CA VAL A 217 -7.97 -6.36 -14.73
C VAL A 217 -7.26 -7.66 -15.12
N THR A 218 -6.82 -7.80 -16.38
CA THR A 218 -6.03 -8.95 -16.84
C THR A 218 -4.71 -9.07 -16.09
N ALA A 219 -3.98 -7.97 -15.92
CA ALA A 219 -2.72 -7.94 -15.16
C ALA A 219 -2.93 -8.30 -13.68
N VAL A 220 -3.99 -7.79 -13.03
CA VAL A 220 -4.36 -8.17 -11.65
C VAL A 220 -4.67 -9.66 -11.55
N PHE A 221 -5.43 -10.22 -12.50
CA PHE A 221 -5.75 -11.66 -12.49
C PHE A 221 -4.50 -12.54 -12.58
N LEU A 222 -3.53 -12.17 -13.43
CA LEU A 222 -2.25 -12.88 -13.53
C LEU A 222 -1.40 -12.75 -12.26
N MET A 223 -1.35 -11.57 -11.65
CA MET A 223 -0.71 -11.36 -10.34
C MET A 223 -1.38 -12.20 -9.24
N MET A 224 -2.71 -12.33 -9.27
CA MET A 224 -3.44 -13.18 -8.31
C MET A 224 -3.17 -14.68 -8.50
N LYS A 225 -2.86 -15.12 -9.74
CA LYS A 225 -2.49 -16.52 -10.03
C LYS A 225 -1.16 -16.91 -9.40
N SER A 226 -0.22 -15.98 -9.18
CA SER A 226 1.00 -16.25 -8.40
C SER A 226 0.80 -16.22 -6.88
N GLY A 227 -0.43 -15.99 -6.43
CA GLY A 227 -0.82 -16.08 -5.02
C GLY A 227 -0.85 -14.74 -4.26
N ILE A 228 -0.44 -13.63 -4.91
CA ILE A 228 -0.54 -12.27 -4.36
C ILE A 228 -2.01 -11.83 -4.42
N ARG A 229 -2.69 -11.89 -3.29
CA ARG A 229 -4.08 -11.46 -3.12
C ARG A 229 -4.33 -11.10 -1.66
N ILE A 230 -5.28 -10.20 -1.41
CA ILE A 230 -5.75 -9.91 -0.04
C ILE A 230 -6.30 -11.20 0.57
N ARG A 231 -5.97 -11.46 1.84
CA ARG A 231 -6.47 -12.61 2.63
C ARG A 231 -6.81 -12.12 4.02
N ILE A 232 -8.07 -11.78 4.23
CA ILE A 232 -8.61 -11.38 5.54
C ILE A 232 -9.45 -12.55 6.03
N GLU A 233 -9.04 -13.21 7.11
CA GLU A 233 -9.70 -14.44 7.61
C GLU A 233 -11.17 -14.22 7.97
N ALA A 234 -11.53 -13.01 8.40
CA ALA A 234 -12.90 -12.63 8.73
C ALA A 234 -13.82 -12.46 7.49
N PHE A 235 -13.29 -12.44 6.26
CA PHE A 235 -14.05 -12.14 5.05
C PHE A 235 -14.15 -13.34 4.10
N PRO A 236 -15.28 -13.52 3.39
CA PRO A 236 -15.42 -14.61 2.43
C PRO A 236 -14.40 -14.47 1.28
N PRO A 237 -13.89 -15.57 0.70
CA PRO A 237 -12.85 -15.52 -0.33
C PRO A 237 -13.21 -14.66 -1.56
N LEU A 238 -14.48 -14.64 -1.96
CA LEU A 238 -14.97 -13.82 -3.07
C LEU A 238 -14.86 -12.31 -2.77
N LEU A 239 -15.11 -11.89 -1.53
CA LEU A 239 -14.91 -10.49 -1.12
C LEU A 239 -13.42 -10.14 -1.11
N CYS A 240 -12.56 -11.03 -0.63
CA CYS A 240 -11.09 -10.84 -0.70
C CYS A 240 -10.60 -10.71 -2.16
N VAL A 241 -11.17 -11.46 -3.10
CA VAL A 241 -10.90 -11.31 -4.54
C VAL A 241 -11.37 -9.95 -5.06
N ALA A 242 -12.61 -9.55 -4.77
CA ALA A 242 -13.16 -8.26 -5.20
C ALA A 242 -12.36 -7.07 -4.63
N LEU A 243 -11.98 -7.13 -3.35
CA LEU A 243 -11.11 -6.14 -2.70
C LEU A 243 -9.71 -6.10 -3.32
N THR A 244 -9.17 -7.24 -3.76
CA THR A 244 -7.87 -7.28 -4.47
C THR A 244 -7.95 -6.54 -5.80
N PHE A 245 -9.00 -6.78 -6.59
CA PHE A 245 -9.24 -6.02 -7.82
C PHE A 245 -9.44 -4.53 -7.54
N LEU A 246 -10.33 -4.17 -6.62
CA LEU A 246 -10.61 -2.78 -6.26
C LEU A 246 -9.33 -2.05 -5.83
N TRP A 247 -8.56 -2.65 -4.91
CA TRP A 247 -7.28 -2.10 -4.44
C TRP A 247 -6.33 -1.85 -5.60
N MET A 248 -6.08 -2.86 -6.45
CA MET A 248 -5.12 -2.72 -7.54
C MET A 248 -5.54 -1.69 -8.58
N ILE A 249 -6.83 -1.63 -8.94
CA ILE A 249 -7.35 -0.62 -9.88
C ILE A 249 -7.26 0.78 -9.26
N VAL A 250 -7.63 0.96 -7.99
CA VAL A 250 -7.50 2.24 -7.28
C VAL A 250 -6.05 2.68 -7.18
N MET A 251 -5.13 1.79 -6.79
CA MET A 251 -3.70 2.11 -6.68
C MET A 251 -3.06 2.44 -8.03
N THR A 252 -3.37 1.67 -9.08
CA THR A 252 -2.82 1.87 -10.43
C THR A 252 -3.28 3.21 -11.01
N ASN A 253 -4.58 3.51 -10.96
CA ASN A 253 -5.10 4.77 -11.52
C ASN A 253 -4.84 5.97 -10.60
N GLY A 254 -4.77 5.78 -9.28
CA GLY A 254 -4.47 6.85 -8.33
C GLY A 254 -3.05 7.39 -8.47
N PHE A 255 -2.06 6.52 -8.70
CA PHE A 255 -0.72 7.00 -9.07
C PHE A 255 -0.68 7.69 -10.43
N ASN A 256 -1.60 7.38 -11.36
CA ASN A 256 -1.73 8.12 -12.61
C ASN A 256 -2.36 9.50 -12.43
N LEU A 257 -3.40 9.62 -11.59
CA LEU A 257 -4.03 10.91 -11.30
C LEU A 257 -3.10 11.92 -10.62
N ILE A 258 -2.10 11.47 -9.85
CA ILE A 258 -1.13 12.36 -9.21
C ILE A 258 0.09 12.71 -10.08
N ASP A 259 0.25 12.14 -11.28
CA ASP A 259 1.33 12.48 -12.23
C ASP A 259 1.02 13.75 -13.05
N VAL A 260 0.48 14.77 -12.36
CA VAL A 260 0.09 16.07 -12.92
C VAL A 260 1.18 17.14 -12.72
N MET A 261 2.17 16.88 -11.87
CA MET A 261 3.23 17.84 -11.52
C MET A 261 4.63 17.21 -11.50
N ASP A 262 5.60 17.96 -12.01
CA ASP A 262 7.05 17.67 -11.99
C ASP A 262 7.52 17.08 -10.64
N GLY A 263 7.89 15.79 -10.63
CA GLY A 263 8.44 15.11 -9.47
C GLY A 263 7.43 14.66 -8.40
N LEU A 264 6.13 14.97 -8.53
CA LEU A 264 5.13 14.65 -7.52
C LEU A 264 4.89 13.14 -7.39
N ALA A 265 4.45 12.47 -8.46
CA ALA A 265 4.17 11.04 -8.45
C ALA A 265 5.41 10.21 -8.06
N ALA A 266 6.57 10.50 -8.67
CA ALA A 266 7.84 9.83 -8.35
C ALA A 266 8.31 10.12 -6.91
N GLY A 267 8.09 11.32 -6.38
CA GLY A 267 8.40 11.68 -4.99
C GLY A 267 7.54 10.92 -3.98
N VAL A 268 6.22 10.97 -4.14
CA VAL A 268 5.25 10.22 -3.31
C VAL A 268 5.56 8.73 -3.36
N ALA A 269 5.78 8.18 -4.55
CA ALA A 269 6.13 6.78 -4.76
C ALA A 269 7.43 6.38 -4.04
N THR A 270 8.45 7.25 -4.04
CA THR A 270 9.71 7.01 -3.32
C THR A 270 9.47 6.91 -1.81
N VAL A 271 8.65 7.81 -1.24
CA VAL A 271 8.30 7.80 0.19
C VAL A 271 7.48 6.56 0.54
N SER A 272 6.46 6.21 -0.26
CA SER A 272 5.67 5.00 -0.03
C SER A 272 6.50 3.71 -0.17
N ALA A 273 7.43 3.65 -1.14
CA ALA A 273 8.35 2.52 -1.31
C ALA A 273 9.32 2.37 -0.13
N LEU A 274 9.83 3.48 0.43
CA LEU A 274 10.63 3.48 1.66
C LEU A 274 9.83 3.00 2.87
N ALA A 275 8.57 3.43 3.01
CA ALA A 275 7.70 2.97 4.09
C ALA A 275 7.40 1.46 3.99
N LEU A 276 7.14 0.94 2.78
CA LEU A 276 7.02 -0.51 2.56
C LEU A 276 8.34 -1.26 2.81
N ALA A 277 9.50 -0.69 2.47
CA ALA A 277 10.79 -1.29 2.79
C ALA A 277 10.96 -1.49 4.31
N VAL A 278 10.56 -0.51 5.13
CA VAL A 278 10.54 -0.64 6.60
C VAL A 278 9.58 -1.75 7.04
N VAL A 279 8.38 -1.84 6.47
CA VAL A 279 7.44 -2.93 6.76
C VAL A 279 8.06 -4.30 6.46
N PHE A 280 8.71 -4.47 5.32
CA PHE A 280 9.33 -5.74 4.94
C PHE A 280 10.56 -6.10 5.80
N VAL A 281 11.35 -5.13 6.25
CA VAL A 281 12.40 -5.35 7.27
C VAL A 281 11.79 -5.91 8.57
N LEU A 282 10.71 -5.31 9.07
CA LEU A 282 10.04 -5.72 10.32
C LEU A 282 9.34 -7.10 10.23
N GLN A 283 8.97 -7.53 9.02
CA GLN A 283 8.39 -8.84 8.76
C GLN A 283 9.45 -9.94 8.60
N GLY A 284 10.63 -9.59 8.07
CA GLY A 284 11.65 -10.56 7.63
C GLY A 284 11.59 -10.88 6.12
N ASN A 285 10.80 -10.14 5.34
CA ASN A 285 10.56 -10.44 3.93
C ASN A 285 11.65 -9.82 3.04
N ARG A 286 12.73 -10.59 2.80
CA ARG A 286 13.86 -10.14 1.98
C ARG A 286 13.48 -9.83 0.53
N MET A 287 12.51 -10.55 -0.06
CA MET A 287 12.11 -10.35 -1.46
C MET A 287 11.38 -9.01 -1.65
N GLY A 288 10.39 -8.74 -0.78
CA GLY A 288 9.67 -7.46 -0.76
C GLY A 288 10.60 -6.28 -0.52
N LEU A 289 11.54 -6.41 0.43
CA LEU A 289 12.56 -5.40 0.70
C LEU A 289 13.41 -5.06 -0.54
N ILE A 290 13.90 -6.09 -1.25
CA ILE A 290 14.74 -5.88 -2.45
C ILE A 290 13.93 -5.22 -3.58
N LEU A 291 12.67 -5.60 -3.79
CA LEU A 291 11.79 -4.95 -4.77
C LEU A 291 11.51 -3.49 -4.42
N CYS A 292 11.22 -3.18 -3.15
CA CYS A 292 11.06 -1.80 -2.68
C CYS A 292 12.33 -0.98 -2.90
N LEU A 293 13.50 -1.48 -2.48
CA LEU A 293 14.76 -0.74 -2.60
C LEU A 293 15.23 -0.59 -4.06
N SER A 294 14.94 -1.57 -4.93
CA SER A 294 15.09 -1.44 -6.38
C SER A 294 14.29 -0.25 -6.92
N LEU A 295 13.00 -0.15 -6.54
CA LEU A 295 12.12 0.94 -6.92
C LEU A 295 12.59 2.30 -6.34
N VAL A 296 12.98 2.36 -5.06
CA VAL A 296 13.52 3.62 -4.46
C VAL A 296 14.77 4.07 -5.21
N GLY A 297 15.71 3.17 -5.52
CA GLY A 297 16.91 3.50 -6.29
C GLY A 297 16.57 4.05 -7.67
N ALA A 298 15.72 3.34 -8.42
CA ALA A 298 15.28 3.75 -9.75
C ALA A 298 14.56 5.11 -9.75
N LEU A 299 13.65 5.33 -8.80
CA LEU A 299 12.92 6.58 -8.67
C LEU A 299 13.82 7.75 -8.26
N LEU A 300 14.76 7.57 -7.32
CA LEU A 300 15.71 8.63 -6.94
C LEU A 300 16.61 9.05 -8.11
N GLY A 301 17.04 8.09 -8.94
CA GLY A 301 17.81 8.34 -10.15
C GLY A 301 16.99 9.09 -11.22
N PHE A 302 15.76 8.64 -11.47
CA PHE A 302 14.83 9.30 -12.38
C PHE A 302 14.47 10.73 -11.93
N LEU A 303 14.21 10.92 -10.62
CA LEU A 303 13.86 12.21 -10.01
C LEU A 303 14.97 13.25 -10.17
N ARG A 304 16.22 12.87 -10.49
CA ARG A 304 17.28 13.84 -10.86
C ARG A 304 16.94 14.63 -12.13
N PHE A 305 16.12 14.06 -13.02
CA PHE A 305 15.72 14.64 -14.31
C PHE A 305 14.25 15.08 -14.35
N ASN A 306 13.41 14.56 -13.44
CA ASN A 306 11.98 14.89 -13.36
C ASN A 306 11.63 15.98 -12.31
N ARG A 307 12.59 16.46 -11.53
CA ARG A 307 12.42 17.65 -10.66
C ARG A 307 12.14 18.91 -11.50
N PRO A 308 11.35 19.88 -10.98
CA PRO A 308 11.04 21.11 -11.69
C PRO A 308 12.29 21.95 -12.03
N PRO A 309 12.44 22.49 -13.25
CA PRO A 309 11.66 22.16 -14.46
C PRO A 309 12.06 20.80 -15.04
N ALA A 310 11.09 19.91 -15.24
CA ALA A 310 11.35 18.54 -15.68
C ALA A 310 11.99 18.47 -17.08
N GLN A 311 12.97 17.59 -17.22
CA GLN A 311 13.67 17.30 -18.47
C GLN A 311 13.08 16.09 -19.21
N ILE A 312 12.25 15.31 -18.53
CA ILE A 312 11.54 14.11 -18.99
C ILE A 312 10.36 13.86 -18.02
N TYR A 313 9.21 13.48 -18.55
CA TYR A 313 8.04 13.10 -17.78
C TYR A 313 7.98 11.58 -17.53
N LEU A 314 7.35 11.23 -16.42
CA LEU A 314 7.13 9.83 -16.01
C LEU A 314 6.12 9.18 -16.98
N GLY A 315 4.95 9.80 -17.13
CA GLY A 315 3.91 9.45 -18.10
C GLY A 315 3.13 8.19 -17.72
N ASP A 316 2.04 7.90 -18.44
CA ASP A 316 1.15 6.76 -18.16
C ASP A 316 1.91 5.44 -17.97
N THR A 317 2.96 5.19 -18.75
CA THR A 317 3.86 4.03 -18.57
C THR A 317 4.41 3.91 -17.15
N GLY A 318 4.90 5.02 -16.59
CA GLY A 318 5.61 5.02 -15.31
C GLY A 318 4.66 5.14 -14.13
N SER A 319 3.63 5.96 -14.24
CA SER A 319 2.63 6.17 -13.18
C SER A 319 1.79 4.92 -12.94
N LEU A 320 1.29 4.26 -14.01
CA LEU A 320 0.57 3.00 -13.92
C LEU A 320 1.47 1.87 -13.38
N LEU A 321 2.72 1.78 -13.84
CA LEU A 321 3.71 0.83 -13.31
C LEU A 321 3.92 1.01 -11.80
N ILE A 322 4.17 2.25 -11.36
CA ILE A 322 4.40 2.57 -9.95
C ILE A 322 3.19 2.17 -9.12
N GLY A 323 1.98 2.56 -9.54
CA GLY A 323 0.76 2.23 -8.81
C GLY A 323 0.48 0.73 -8.73
N PHE A 324 0.72 0.00 -9.81
CA PHE A 324 0.57 -1.46 -9.83
C PHE A 324 1.63 -2.15 -8.96
N LEU A 325 2.91 -1.78 -9.11
CA LEU A 325 4.00 -2.39 -8.35
C LEU A 325 3.87 -2.12 -6.85
N LEU A 326 3.60 -0.87 -6.45
CA LEU A 326 3.37 -0.51 -5.05
C LEU A 326 2.07 -1.12 -4.51
N GLY A 327 1.00 -1.18 -5.29
CA GLY A 327 -0.25 -1.84 -4.91
C GLY A 327 -0.06 -3.35 -4.65
N GLY A 328 0.68 -4.04 -5.51
CA GLY A 328 1.00 -5.47 -5.37
C GLY A 328 1.95 -5.75 -4.21
N LEU A 329 2.99 -4.94 -4.04
CA LEU A 329 3.88 -4.99 -2.86
C LEU A 329 3.11 -4.70 -1.57
N ALA A 330 2.13 -3.79 -1.61
CA ALA A 330 1.28 -3.54 -0.45
C ALA A 330 0.51 -4.80 -0.05
N ILE A 331 -0.11 -5.52 -1.00
CA ILE A 331 -0.85 -6.78 -0.74
C ILE A 331 0.06 -7.88 -0.20
N GLU A 332 1.30 -7.98 -0.68
CA GLU A 332 2.29 -8.96 -0.20
C GLU A 332 2.81 -8.63 1.22
N GLY A 333 2.59 -7.40 1.70
CA GLY A 333 2.83 -7.01 3.09
C GLY A 333 1.86 -7.68 4.05
N ASP A 334 2.37 -8.58 4.89
CA ASP A 334 1.57 -9.26 5.92
C ASP A 334 1.33 -8.36 7.16
N TYR A 335 0.44 -7.38 7.02
CA TYR A 335 0.11 -6.46 8.13
C TYR A 335 -0.76 -7.12 9.21
N THR A 336 -1.64 -8.04 8.82
CA THR A 336 -2.70 -8.57 9.69
C THR A 336 -2.25 -9.72 10.59
N ALA A 337 -1.16 -10.43 10.28
CA ALA A 337 -0.67 -11.53 11.12
C ALA A 337 -0.23 -11.13 12.55
N ARG A 338 0.07 -9.85 12.81
CA ARG A 338 0.40 -9.36 14.17
C ARG A 338 -0.65 -8.43 14.77
N ASN A 339 -1.40 -7.69 13.95
CA ASN A 339 -2.39 -6.73 14.41
C ASN A 339 -3.60 -6.75 13.47
N PRO A 340 -4.83 -7.04 13.93
CA PRO A 340 -6.03 -7.05 13.08
C PRO A 340 -6.32 -5.70 12.42
N TYR A 341 -5.79 -4.59 12.95
CA TYR A 341 -5.89 -3.25 12.37
C TYR A 341 -4.72 -2.87 11.46
N GLY A 342 -3.78 -3.79 11.20
CA GLY A 342 -2.57 -3.52 10.41
C GLY A 342 -2.83 -3.07 8.96
N TRP A 343 -3.99 -3.41 8.39
CA TRP A 343 -4.41 -2.93 7.06
C TRP A 343 -4.50 -1.39 6.97
N LEU A 344 -4.70 -0.69 8.09
CA LEU A 344 -4.62 0.77 8.16
C LEU A 344 -3.23 1.31 7.79
N THR A 345 -2.16 0.52 7.97
CA THR A 345 -0.79 0.91 7.59
C THR A 345 -0.69 1.11 6.07
N ALA A 346 -1.29 0.24 5.26
CA ALA A 346 -1.33 0.43 3.81
C ALA A 346 -2.09 1.72 3.43
N LEU A 347 -3.25 1.97 4.06
CA LEU A 347 -4.02 3.20 3.82
C LEU A 347 -3.26 4.47 4.19
N ALA A 348 -2.48 4.45 5.29
CA ALA A 348 -1.63 5.57 5.67
C ALA A 348 -0.49 5.82 4.67
N ILE A 349 0.21 4.75 4.24
CA ILE A 349 1.32 4.81 3.27
C ILE A 349 0.88 5.34 1.89
N PHE A 350 -0.38 5.07 1.51
CA PHE A 350 -0.96 5.47 0.22
C PHE A 350 -2.03 6.56 0.35
N SER A 351 -2.04 7.29 1.46
CA SER A 351 -3.04 8.32 1.77
C SER A 351 -3.20 9.36 0.66
N VAL A 352 -2.10 9.80 0.02
CA VAL A 352 -2.12 10.78 -1.09
C VAL A 352 -2.86 10.26 -2.34
N PRO A 353 -2.43 9.17 -3.03
CA PRO A 353 -3.15 8.67 -4.20
C PRO A 353 -4.57 8.17 -3.89
N LEU A 354 -4.84 7.68 -2.67
CA LEU A 354 -6.18 7.30 -2.23
C LEU A 354 -7.10 8.52 -2.05
N PHE A 355 -6.60 9.61 -1.45
CA PHE A 355 -7.33 10.86 -1.31
C PHE A 355 -7.67 11.46 -2.68
N GLU A 356 -6.72 11.50 -3.60
CA GLU A 356 -6.91 12.06 -4.94
C GLU A 356 -7.94 11.29 -5.77
N ILE A 357 -7.91 9.95 -5.72
CA ILE A 357 -8.99 9.12 -6.31
C ILE A 357 -10.35 9.46 -5.68
N ALA A 358 -10.44 9.49 -4.35
CA ALA A 358 -11.71 9.75 -3.67
C ALA A 358 -12.25 11.16 -3.96
N PHE A 359 -11.37 12.16 -4.01
CA PHE A 359 -11.72 13.56 -4.29
C PHE A 359 -12.20 13.76 -5.73
N VAL A 360 -11.47 13.23 -6.72
CA VAL A 360 -11.87 13.30 -8.14
C VAL A 360 -13.15 12.51 -8.41
N SER A 361 -13.36 11.38 -7.74
CA SER A 361 -14.61 10.59 -7.82
C SER A 361 -15.80 11.19 -7.07
N TRP A 362 -15.59 12.19 -6.22
CA TRP A 362 -16.66 12.91 -5.51
C TRP A 362 -17.07 14.22 -6.22
N LEU A 363 -16.13 14.85 -6.94
CA LEU A 363 -16.38 16.07 -7.72
C LEU A 363 -17.04 15.83 -9.10
N ARG A 364 -17.13 14.58 -9.55
CA ARG A 364 -17.67 14.17 -10.86
C ARG A 364 -18.93 13.34 -10.70
#